data_AF-A0A6L7TSW0-F1
#
_entry.id   AF-A0A6L7TSW0-F1
#
_cell.length_a   1.000
_cell.length_b   1.000
_cell.length_c   1.000
_cell.angle_alpha   90.00
_cell.angle_beta   90.00
_cell.angle_gamma   90.00
#
_symmetry.space_group_name_H-M   'P 1'
#
loop_
_entity.id
_entity.type
_entity.pdbx_description
1 polymer ?
#
loop_
_entity_poly.entity_id
_entity_poly.type
_entity_poly.pdbx_seq_one_letter_code
_entity_poly.pdbx_strand_id
1 'polypeptide(L)'
;MSTDSETPPFSRTIKASEFKAKCLKLMDEVAESGEEIIITKNGKPVAKLTSYKPATEEIPYQDRPISPFGLNKGRYEIIGDLDDAFLDVDWDAETAKRWEGLP
;
A
#
# COMPACT_ATOMS: atom_id res chain seq x y z
N MET A 1 -1.83 23.07 -14.22
CA MET A 1 -2.73 22.07 -13.59
C MET A 1 -2.10 21.75 -12.25
N SER A 2 -2.65 22.33 -11.20
CA SER A 2 -2.15 22.22 -9.82
C SER A 2 -2.34 20.79 -9.36
N THR A 3 -1.27 20.15 -8.92
CA THR A 3 -1.34 18.85 -8.25
C THR A 3 -1.94 19.09 -6.88
N ASP A 4 -3.23 18.81 -6.74
CA ASP A 4 -3.86 18.66 -5.43
C ASP A 4 -3.12 17.55 -4.70
N SER A 5 -2.40 17.95 -3.65
CA SER A 5 -1.78 17.07 -2.68
C SER A 5 -2.88 16.23 -2.06
N GLU A 6 -3.04 15.00 -2.55
CA GLU A 6 -3.95 13.97 -2.00
C GLU A 6 -3.71 13.87 -0.50
N THR A 7 -4.57 14.57 0.24
CA THR A 7 -4.65 14.49 1.68
C THR A 7 -5.47 13.24 1.94
N PRO A 8 -4.92 12.20 2.58
CA PRO A 8 -5.73 11.03 2.90
C PRO A 8 -6.93 11.48 3.73
N PRO A 9 -8.12 10.88 3.51
CA PRO A 9 -9.42 11.41 3.96
C PRO A 9 -9.58 11.57 5.48
N PHE A 10 -8.59 11.15 6.27
CA PHE A 10 -8.60 11.17 7.74
C PHE A 10 -7.35 11.85 8.34
N SER A 11 -6.67 12.72 7.58
CA SER A 11 -5.48 13.42 8.06
C SER A 11 -5.68 14.92 8.21
N ARG A 12 -5.48 15.45 9.42
CA ARG A 12 -5.49 16.89 9.68
C ARG A 12 -4.10 17.48 9.54
N THR A 13 -3.97 18.70 9.02
CA THR A 13 -2.67 19.34 8.79
C THR A 13 -2.41 20.48 9.77
N ILE A 14 -1.25 20.49 10.42
CA ILE A 14 -0.82 21.53 11.36
C ILE A 14 0.55 22.11 11.00
N LYS A 15 0.88 23.30 11.48
CA LYS A 15 2.21 23.90 11.33
C LYS A 15 3.20 23.33 12.36
N ALA A 16 4.48 23.27 12.01
CA ALA A 16 5.55 22.83 12.91
C ALA A 16 5.65 23.68 14.18
N SER A 17 5.30 24.98 14.11
CA SER A 17 5.24 25.87 15.27
C SER A 17 4.15 25.45 16.25
N GLU A 18 2.99 25.01 15.74
CA GLU A 18 1.89 24.51 16.55
C GLU A 18 2.19 23.13 17.13
N PHE A 19 2.78 22.24 16.33
CA PHE A 19 3.27 20.95 16.80
C PHE A 19 4.25 21.11 17.97
N LYS A 20 5.22 22.02 17.86
CA LYS A 20 6.19 22.29 18.93
C LYS A 20 5.53 22.79 20.21
N ALA A 21 4.48 23.61 20.11
CA ALA A 21 3.79 24.18 21.27
C ALA A 21 2.86 23.18 21.98
N LYS A 22 2.25 22.25 21.23
CA LYS A 22 1.21 21.33 21.73
C LYS A 22 1.63 19.85 21.65
N CYS A 23 2.92 19.57 21.53
CA CYS A 23 3.45 18.25 21.19
C CYS A 23 2.83 17.10 22.00
N LEU A 24 2.89 17.18 23.33
CA LEU A 24 2.38 16.13 24.23
C LEU A 24 0.87 15.93 24.07
N LYS A 25 0.11 17.03 24.08
CA LYS A 25 -1.35 16.98 23.89
C LYS A 25 -1.74 16.33 22.55
N LEU A 26 -1.00 16.63 21.49
CA LEU A 26 -1.24 16.05 20.16
C LEU A 26 -0.90 14.56 20.13
N MET A 27 0.10 14.10 20.89
CA MET A 27 0.41 12.68 21.02
C MET A 27 -0.72 11.93 21.71
N ASP A 28 -1.23 12.47 22.82
CA ASP A 28 -2.35 11.88 23.56
C ASP A 28 -3.62 11.81 22.68
N GLU A 29 -3.95 12.91 21.99
CA GLU A 29 -5.11 12.98 21.08
C GLU A 29 -5.00 11.98 19.93
N VAL A 30 -3.82 11.80 19.34
CA VAL A 30 -3.60 10.80 18.28
C VAL A 30 -3.64 9.38 18.83
N ALA A 31 -3.14 9.16 20.04
CA ALA A 31 -3.23 7.85 20.69
C ALA A 31 -4.69 7.45 20.98
N GLU A 32 -5.52 8.39 21.43
CA GLU A 32 -6.95 8.18 21.73
C GLU A 32 -7.82 8.08 20.46
N SER A 33 -7.67 9.00 19.51
CA SER A 33 -8.55 9.08 18.33
C SER A 33 -8.13 8.15 17.20
N GLY A 34 -6.83 7.86 17.07
CA GLY A 34 -6.29 7.20 15.89
C GLY A 34 -6.22 8.06 14.63
N GLU A 35 -6.61 9.34 14.69
CA GLU A 35 -6.53 10.26 13.56
C GLU A 35 -5.09 10.66 13.25
N GLU A 36 -4.74 10.75 11.97
CA GLU A 36 -3.38 11.10 11.56
C GLU A 36 -3.20 12.63 11.48
N ILE A 37 -2.00 13.11 11.83
CA ILE A 37 -1.65 14.52 11.73
C ILE A 37 -0.46 14.72 10.81
N ILE A 38 -0.62 15.53 9.76
CA ILE A 38 0.46 15.99 8.89
C ILE A 38 1.05 17.28 9.45
N ILE A 39 2.35 17.26 9.73
CA ILE A 39 3.10 18.41 10.22
C ILE A 39 3.77 19.09 9.04
N THR A 40 3.51 20.38 8.86
CA THR A 40 4.07 21.19 7.77
C THR A 40 5.06 22.24 8.27
N LYS A 41 6.11 22.50 7.50
CA LYS A 41 7.03 23.62 7.69
C LYS A 41 7.07 24.43 6.40
N ASN A 42 6.81 25.73 6.49
CA ASN A 42 6.74 26.63 5.32
C ASN A 42 5.77 26.15 4.23
N GLY A 43 4.61 25.62 4.65
CA GLY A 43 3.58 25.10 3.72
C GLY A 43 3.90 23.74 3.09
N LYS A 44 5.06 23.13 3.42
CA LYS A 44 5.44 21.80 2.91
C LYS A 44 5.30 20.75 4.01
N PRO A 45 4.71 19.57 3.73
CA PRO A 45 4.66 18.47 4.69
C PRO A 45 6.09 17.97 4.99
N VAL A 46 6.40 17.77 6.27
CA VAL A 46 7.73 17.35 6.74
C VAL A 46 7.70 16.14 7.67
N ALA A 47 6.58 15.89 8.35
CA ALA A 47 6.43 14.74 9.24
C ALA A 47 4.95 14.34 9.35
N LYS A 48 4.70 13.11 9.82
CA LYS A 48 3.38 12.57 10.13
C LYS A 48 3.37 12.01 11.54
N LEU A 49 2.38 12.38 12.34
CA LEU A 49 2.08 11.76 13.63
C LEU A 49 0.91 10.80 13.44
N THR A 50 1.07 9.56 13.89
CA THR A 50 0.07 8.50 13.81
C THR A 50 0.05 7.74 15.13
N SER A 51 -1.07 7.07 15.43
CA SER A 51 -1.22 6.30 16.66
C SER A 51 -0.26 5.12 16.65
N TYR A 52 0.37 4.86 17.80
CA TYR A 52 1.18 3.66 17.98
C TYR A 52 0.26 2.46 18.22
N LYS A 53 -0.21 1.83 17.14
CA LYS A 53 -0.92 0.56 17.21
C LYS A 53 0.10 -0.59 17.08
N PRO A 54 0.26 -1.46 18.09
CA PRO A 54 1.09 -2.64 17.97
C PRO A 54 0.54 -3.52 16.85
N ALA A 55 1.40 -4.36 16.27
CA ALA A 55 1.11 -4.93 14.97
C ALA A 55 -0.07 -5.94 14.91
N THR A 56 -0.79 -6.13 16.00
CA THR A 56 -1.37 -7.44 16.30
C THR A 56 -2.87 -7.55 16.03
N GLU A 57 -3.54 -6.49 15.58
CA GLU A 57 -4.95 -6.60 15.21
C GLU A 57 -5.15 -5.97 13.82
N GLU A 58 -5.09 -6.85 12.81
CA GLU A 58 -5.33 -6.60 11.38
C GLU A 58 -4.15 -5.97 10.59
N ILE A 59 -3.04 -6.72 10.54
CA ILE A 59 -1.81 -6.55 9.71
C ILE A 59 -1.46 -5.09 9.35
N PRO A 60 -0.89 -4.34 10.30
CA PRO A 60 -0.26 -3.06 10.03
C PRO A 60 1.06 -3.23 9.26
N TYR A 61 1.58 -2.11 8.75
CA TYR A 61 2.74 -2.03 7.83
C TYR A 61 3.99 -2.83 8.24
N GLN A 62 4.14 -3.16 9.52
CA GLN A 62 5.24 -3.95 10.09
C GLN A 62 5.14 -5.46 9.81
N ASP A 63 3.95 -5.95 9.45
CA ASP A 63 3.68 -7.37 9.15
C ASP A 63 3.67 -7.68 7.65
N ARG A 64 4.14 -6.74 6.82
CA ARG A 64 4.45 -7.07 5.43
C ARG A 64 5.61 -8.07 5.48
N PRO A 65 5.44 -9.32 5.01
CA PRO A 65 6.57 -10.23 4.97
C PRO A 65 7.67 -9.57 4.13
N ILE A 66 8.88 -9.51 4.69
CA ILE A 66 10.06 -8.86 4.10
C ILE A 66 10.31 -9.37 2.67
N SER A 67 9.79 -10.57 2.37
CA SER A 67 9.89 -11.23 1.09
C SER A 67 8.52 -11.76 0.62
N PRO A 68 8.17 -11.58 -0.67
CA PRO A 68 7.01 -12.24 -1.26
C PRO A 68 7.18 -13.76 -1.36
N PHE A 69 8.41 -14.28 -1.22
CA PHE A 69 8.69 -15.71 -1.29
C PHE A 69 8.19 -16.43 -0.03
N GLY A 70 7.33 -17.43 -0.21
CA GLY A 70 6.89 -18.34 0.86
C GLY A 70 5.57 -17.97 1.55
N LEU A 71 4.97 -16.82 1.23
CA LEU A 71 3.63 -16.40 1.72
C LEU A 71 2.56 -17.49 1.59
N ASN A 72 2.68 -18.27 0.52
CA ASN A 72 1.70 -19.26 0.10
C ASN A 72 2.21 -20.70 0.26
N LYS A 73 3.35 -20.89 0.95
CA LYS A 73 3.92 -22.22 1.17
C LYS A 73 2.95 -23.07 2.00
N GLY A 74 2.55 -24.21 1.45
CA GLY A 74 1.59 -25.13 2.09
C GLY A 74 0.13 -24.66 2.05
N ARG A 75 -0.18 -23.54 1.37
CA ARG A 75 -1.56 -23.05 1.17
C ARG A 75 -2.18 -23.47 -0.15
N TYR A 76 -1.39 -24.05 -1.05
CA TYR A 76 -1.84 -24.54 -2.34
C TYR A 76 -1.25 -25.92 -2.58
N GLU A 77 -2.01 -26.72 -3.32
CA GLU A 77 -1.64 -28.04 -3.80
C GLU A 77 -1.68 -28.00 -5.32
N ILE A 78 -0.72 -28.65 -5.97
CA ILE A 78 -0.68 -28.77 -7.43
C ILE A 78 -1.64 -29.90 -7.79
N ILE A 79 -2.78 -29.54 -8.38
CA ILE A 79 -3.89 -30.47 -8.66
C ILE A 79 -3.63 -31.27 -9.95
N GLY A 80 -2.69 -30.84 -10.81
CA GLY A 80 -2.35 -31.53 -12.05
C GLY A 80 -1.26 -30.85 -12.86
N ASP A 81 -0.83 -31.53 -13.91
CA ASP A 81 0.08 -31.00 -14.92
C ASP A 81 -0.74 -30.30 -16.02
N LEU A 82 -0.32 -29.11 -16.42
CA LEU A 82 -1.00 -28.35 -17.47
C LEU A 82 -0.64 -28.89 -18.85
N ASP A 83 0.57 -29.43 -19.03
CA ASP A 83 1.01 -29.88 -20.35
C ASP A 83 0.16 -31.04 -20.84
N ASP A 84 -0.25 -31.94 -19.94
CA ASP A 84 -1.06 -33.13 -20.24
C ASP A 84 -2.42 -32.81 -20.90
N ALA A 85 -2.96 -31.59 -20.70
CA ALA A 85 -4.21 -31.15 -21.32
C ALA A 85 -4.04 -30.53 -22.72
N PHE A 86 -2.80 -30.22 -23.14
CA PHE A 86 -2.51 -29.46 -24.36
C PHE A 86 -1.51 -30.14 -25.32
N LEU A 87 -1.04 -31.35 -25.03
CA LEU A 87 -0.04 -32.06 -25.84
C LEU A 87 -0.44 -32.35 -27.29
N ASP A 88 -1.74 -32.33 -27.62
CA ASP A 88 -2.26 -32.53 -28.99
C ASP A 88 -2.49 -31.23 -29.77
N VAL A 89 -2.17 -30.07 -29.18
CA VAL A 89 -2.24 -28.79 -29.88
C VAL A 89 -0.91 -28.51 -30.56
N ASP A 90 -0.89 -28.55 -31.89
CA ASP A 90 0.24 -28.07 -32.67
C ASP A 90 0.39 -26.56 -32.45
N TRP A 91 1.41 -26.17 -31.68
CA TRP A 91 1.69 -24.78 -31.38
C TRP A 91 2.24 -24.11 -32.64
N ASP A 92 1.36 -23.44 -33.40
CA ASP A 92 1.77 -22.70 -34.60
C ASP A 92 2.33 -21.32 -34.22
N ALA A 93 3.64 -21.27 -34.00
CA ALA A 93 4.43 -20.05 -33.78
C ALA A 93 4.19 -18.95 -34.83
N GLU A 94 3.81 -19.33 -36.04
CA GLU A 94 3.71 -18.44 -37.20
C GLU A 94 2.31 -17.82 -37.36
N THR A 95 1.30 -18.24 -36.57
CA THR A 95 -0.02 -17.57 -36.51
C THR A 95 -0.05 -16.32 -35.64
N ALA A 96 1.08 -15.65 -35.46
CA ALA A 96 1.09 -14.24 -35.08
C ALA A 96 0.51 -13.41 -36.24
N LYS A 97 -0.81 -13.38 -36.38
CA LYS A 97 -1.47 -12.27 -37.06
C LYS A 97 -1.11 -11.01 -36.28
N ARG A 98 -0.06 -10.34 -36.76
CA ARG A 98 0.30 -8.96 -36.47
C ARG A 98 -1.01 -8.18 -36.33
N TRP A 99 -1.21 -7.53 -35.18
CA TRP A 99 -2.39 -6.74 -34.85
C TRP A 99 -2.51 -5.51 -35.76
N GLU A 100 -2.71 -5.70 -37.06
CA GLU A 100 -3.00 -4.67 -38.03
C GLU A 100 -4.49 -4.75 -38.38
N GLY A 101 -5.26 -3.93 -37.68
CA GLY A 101 -6.65 -3.63 -38.02
C GLY A 101 -7.72 -4.38 -37.23
N LEU A 102 -7.75 -4.21 -35.91
CA LEU A 102 -9.00 -4.35 -35.15
C LEU A 102 -9.59 -2.94 -34.95
N PRO A 103 -10.93 -2.78 -35.02
CA PRO A 103 -11.59 -1.47 -35.01
C PRO A 103 -11.35 -0.67 -33.73
#